data_AF-A0A1Q7QS99-F1
#
_entry.id   AF-A0A1Q7QS99-F1
#
_cell.length_a   1.000
_cell.length_b   1.000
_cell.length_c   1.000
_cell.angle_alpha   90.00
_cell.angle_beta   90.00
_cell.angle_gamma   90.00
#
_symmetry.space_group_name_H-M   'P 1'
#
loop_
_entity.id
_entity.type
_entity.pdbx_description
1 polymer ?
#
loop_
_entity_poly.entity_id
_entity_poly.type
_entity_poly.pdbx_seq_one_letter_code
_entity_poly.pdbx_strand_id
1 'polypeptide(L)'
;MLGALGCATAVTFIARGRGVISIILLSVLMAAVALVGIAALRMLRPLVSVEDDRTVVIGRRTRAALEREKVLALRTIKELEFDRAMGKLSDEDWKEMSTRLRGRAARLMRQLDAGEGYRSQIERELEKRLGDAAGLGDAALKGPRYDSTDRSATDRRAGLSPRSTSGQAGPPTAERSCASCSTINDPDARFCKSCGNKL
;
A
#
# COMPACT_ATOMS: atom_id res chain seq x y z
N MET A 1 -12.68 23.40 -20.02
CA MET A 1 -12.76 24.67 -19.27
C MET A 1 -12.96 25.86 -20.21
N LEU A 2 -12.09 26.08 -21.22
CA LEU A 2 -12.26 27.18 -22.20
C LEU A 2 -13.56 27.13 -23.02
N GLY A 3 -14.02 25.95 -23.44
CA GLY A 3 -15.29 25.80 -24.18
C GLY A 3 -16.54 26.14 -23.35
N ALA A 4 -16.52 25.89 -22.04
CA ALA A 4 -17.64 26.20 -21.16
C ALA A 4 -17.79 27.72 -20.93
N LEU A 5 -16.66 28.44 -20.87
CA LEU A 5 -16.63 29.89 -20.73
C LEU A 5 -17.10 30.61 -22.02
N GLY A 6 -16.80 30.03 -23.19
CA GLY A 6 -17.30 30.51 -24.48
C GLY A 6 -18.81 30.36 -24.64
N CYS A 7 -19.37 29.23 -24.23
CA CYS A 7 -20.83 29.02 -24.28
C CYS A 7 -21.57 29.96 -23.32
N ALA A 8 -21.04 30.20 -22.12
CA ALA A 8 -21.64 31.10 -21.13
C ALA A 8 -21.64 32.58 -21.60
N THR A 9 -20.61 33.01 -22.32
CA THR A 9 -20.53 34.38 -22.87
C THR A 9 -21.42 34.56 -24.10
N ALA A 10 -21.57 33.54 -24.95
CA ALA A 10 -22.50 33.57 -26.09
C ALA A 10 -23.98 33.63 -25.64
N VAL A 11 -24.35 32.86 -24.61
CA VAL A 11 -25.71 32.86 -24.06
C VAL A 11 -26.08 34.21 -23.44
N THR A 12 -25.16 34.84 -22.71
CA THR A 12 -25.39 36.17 -22.12
C THR A 12 -25.45 37.28 -23.18
N PHE A 13 -24.71 37.15 -24.29
CA PHE A 13 -24.78 38.09 -25.40
C PHE A 13 -26.08 37.97 -26.22
N ILE A 14 -26.59 36.76 -26.42
CA ILE A 14 -27.87 36.51 -27.13
C ILE A 14 -29.08 36.86 -26.26
N ALA A 15 -28.93 36.82 -24.93
CA ALA A 15 -30.00 37.15 -23.98
C ALA A 15 -30.19 38.66 -23.74
N ARG A 16 -29.45 39.55 -24.41
CA ARG A 16 -29.48 41.03 -24.23
C ARG A 16 -30.83 41.72 -24.51
N GLY A 17 -31.90 40.98 -24.77
CA GLY A 17 -33.27 41.48 -24.91
C GLY A 17 -34.37 40.56 -24.37
N ARG A 18 -34.04 39.47 -23.66
CA ARG A 18 -35.03 38.59 -23.00
C ARG A 18 -35.08 38.94 -21.51
N GLY A 19 -36.30 39.05 -20.96
CA GLY A 19 -36.53 39.49 -19.58
C GLY A 19 -35.71 38.72 -18.55
N VAL A 20 -35.44 39.36 -17.40
CA VAL A 20 -34.57 38.87 -16.31
C VAL A 20 -34.87 37.41 -15.93
N ILE A 21 -36.13 37.01 -16.00
CA ILE A 21 -36.62 35.65 -15.75
C ILE A 21 -35.93 34.61 -16.66
N SER A 22 -35.76 34.90 -17.96
CA SER A 22 -35.12 33.98 -18.90
C SER A 22 -33.64 33.78 -18.61
N ILE A 23 -32.94 34.82 -18.13
CA ILE A 23 -31.52 34.74 -17.75
C ILE A 23 -31.36 33.86 -16.50
N ILE A 24 -32.24 34.03 -15.51
CA ILE A 24 -32.25 33.21 -14.29
C ILE A 24 -32.56 31.75 -14.63
N LEU A 25 -33.53 31.49 -15.51
CA LEU A 25 -33.88 30.12 -15.90
C LEU A 25 -32.71 29.41 -16.61
N LEU A 26 -32.00 30.11 -17.50
CA LEU A 26 -30.84 29.58 -18.22
C LEU A 26 -29.67 29.28 -17.28
N SER A 27 -29.38 30.15 -16.30
CA SER A 27 -28.29 29.92 -15.35
C SER A 27 -28.58 28.74 -14.42
N VAL A 28 -29.84 28.59 -13.96
CA VAL A 28 -30.28 27.44 -13.16
C VAL A 28 -30.18 26.14 -13.95
N LEU A 29 -30.59 26.13 -15.23
CA LEU A 29 -30.45 24.96 -16.09
C LEU A 29 -28.99 24.55 -16.29
N MET A 30 -28.10 25.51 -16.58
CA MET A 30 -26.67 25.24 -16.75
C MET A 30 -26.03 24.71 -15.46
N ALA A 31 -26.38 25.29 -14.30
CA ALA A 31 -25.91 24.82 -13.01
C ALA A 31 -26.38 23.39 -12.72
N ALA A 32 -27.65 23.07 -12.99
CA ALA A 32 -28.19 21.73 -12.81
C ALA A 32 -27.48 20.70 -13.69
N VAL A 33 -27.25 21.00 -14.97
CA VAL A 33 -26.51 20.11 -15.89
C VAL A 33 -25.08 19.89 -15.42
N ALA A 34 -24.38 20.94 -14.97
CA ALA A 34 -23.02 20.82 -14.44
C ALA A 34 -22.98 19.95 -13.17
N LEU A 35 -23.95 20.11 -12.26
CA LEU A 35 -24.04 19.36 -11.01
C LEU A 35 -24.30 17.87 -11.28
N VAL A 36 -25.20 17.56 -12.21
CA VAL A 36 -25.45 16.18 -12.67
C VAL A 36 -24.21 15.59 -13.34
N GLY A 37 -23.52 16.36 -14.19
CA GLY A 37 -22.27 15.92 -14.81
C GLY A 37 -21.16 15.61 -13.78
N ILE A 38 -20.99 16.46 -12.77
CA ILE A 38 -20.03 16.24 -11.68
C ILE A 38 -20.42 15.03 -10.82
N ALA A 39 -21.71 14.86 -10.52
CA ALA A 39 -22.22 13.71 -9.77
C ALA A 39 -22.00 12.40 -10.55
N ALA A 40 -22.30 12.39 -11.85
CA ALA A 40 -22.05 11.26 -12.73
C ALA A 40 -20.56 10.93 -12.81
N LEU A 41 -19.69 11.92 -12.98
CA LEU A 41 -18.23 11.73 -12.96
C LEU A 41 -17.75 11.22 -11.60
N ARG A 42 -18.28 11.73 -10.49
CA ARG A 42 -17.97 11.24 -9.13
C ARG A 42 -18.40 9.79 -8.92
N MET A 43 -19.52 9.38 -9.52
CA MET A 43 -20.03 8.01 -9.46
C MET A 43 -19.26 7.05 -10.38
N LEU A 44 -18.79 7.53 -11.53
CA LEU A 44 -17.98 6.75 -12.47
C LEU A 44 -16.51 6.66 -12.06
N ARG A 45 -16.02 7.66 -11.32
CA ARG A 45 -14.64 7.70 -10.79
C ARG A 45 -14.26 6.43 -10.03
N PRO A 46 -15.02 5.87 -9.07
CA PRO A 46 -14.64 4.62 -8.40
C PRO A 46 -14.58 3.38 -9.30
N LEU A 47 -15.23 3.39 -10.47
CA LEU A 47 -15.11 2.30 -11.45
C LEU A 47 -13.85 2.44 -12.32
N VAL A 48 -13.33 3.65 -12.49
CA VAL A 48 -12.21 3.98 -13.39
C VAL A 48 -10.90 4.25 -12.63
N SER A 49 -10.96 4.88 -11.46
CA SER A 49 -9.85 5.02 -10.53
C SER A 49 -9.78 3.78 -9.64
N VAL A 50 -9.10 2.77 -10.16
CA VAL A 50 -8.57 1.66 -9.34
C VAL A 50 -7.40 2.14 -8.45
N GLU A 51 -6.92 3.37 -8.66
CA GLU A 51 -5.81 3.96 -7.93
C GLU A 51 -6.30 4.98 -6.89
N ASP A 52 -6.34 4.57 -5.62
CA ASP A 52 -5.58 5.24 -4.55
C ASP A 52 -5.62 4.37 -3.27
N ASP A 53 -5.28 3.08 -3.39
CA ASP A 53 -5.08 2.26 -2.21
C ASP A 53 -3.66 2.50 -1.73
N ARG A 54 -3.53 3.23 -0.62
CA ARG A 54 -2.26 3.55 0.02
C ARG A 54 -1.44 2.28 0.11
N THR A 55 -0.34 2.28 -0.62
CA THR A 55 0.47 1.10 -0.90
C THR A 55 1.03 0.50 0.38
N VAL A 56 0.29 -0.46 0.92
CA VAL A 56 0.77 -1.35 1.96
C VAL A 56 1.89 -2.15 1.32
N VAL A 57 3.10 -2.04 1.85
CA VAL A 57 4.21 -2.94 1.51
C VAL A 57 3.70 -4.36 1.76
N ILE A 58 3.28 -5.06 0.71
CA ILE A 58 2.74 -6.42 0.80
C ILE A 58 3.91 -7.29 1.22
N GLY A 59 3.98 -7.62 2.51
CA GLY A 59 4.98 -8.53 3.03
C GLY A 59 4.97 -9.87 2.29
N ARG A 60 6.10 -10.57 2.26
CA ARG A 60 6.25 -11.89 1.60
C ARG A 60 5.11 -12.87 1.93
N ARG A 61 4.58 -12.82 3.16
CA ARG A 61 3.47 -13.66 3.62
C ARG A 61 2.12 -13.31 2.98
N THR A 62 1.80 -12.02 2.84
CA THR A 62 0.56 -11.56 2.21
C THR A 62 0.59 -11.78 0.70
N ARG A 63 1.76 -11.64 0.05
CA ARG A 63 1.94 -11.99 -1.37
C ARG A 63 1.71 -13.48 -1.62
N ALA A 64 2.28 -14.36 -0.79
CA ALA A 64 2.07 -15.80 -0.91
C ALA A 64 0.59 -16.19 -0.70
N ALA A 65 -0.14 -15.48 0.14
CA ALA A 65 -1.58 -15.68 0.29
C ALA A 65 -2.35 -15.26 -0.99
N LEU A 66 -2.04 -14.08 -1.53
CA LEU A 66 -2.63 -13.58 -2.78
C LEU A 66 -2.34 -14.50 -3.98
N GLU A 67 -1.13 -15.05 -4.08
CA GLU A 67 -0.76 -16.03 -5.11
C GLU A 67 -1.58 -17.32 -4.99
N ARG A 68 -1.78 -17.83 -3.78
CA ARG A 68 -2.64 -19.00 -3.55
C ARG A 68 -4.07 -18.73 -3.97
N GLU A 69 -4.63 -17.59 -3.57
CA GLU A 69 -5.98 -17.19 -3.97
C GLU A 69 -6.11 -17.04 -5.49
N LYS A 70 -5.09 -16.48 -6.17
CA LYS A 70 -5.04 -16.39 -7.63
C LYS A 70 -5.10 -17.79 -8.26
N VAL A 71 -4.26 -18.71 -7.79
CA VAL A 71 -4.21 -20.08 -8.32
C VAL A 71 -5.56 -20.78 -8.12
N LEU A 72 -6.19 -20.63 -6.95
CA LEU A 72 -7.52 -21.19 -6.69
C LEU A 72 -8.58 -20.61 -7.63
N ALA A 73 -8.62 -19.29 -7.82
CA ALA A 73 -9.56 -18.65 -8.73
C ALA A 73 -9.40 -19.14 -10.19
N LEU A 74 -8.16 -19.28 -10.66
CA LEU A 74 -7.89 -19.78 -12.00
C LEU A 74 -8.27 -21.26 -12.16
N ARG A 75 -8.06 -22.07 -11.13
CA ARG A 75 -8.49 -23.46 -11.11
C ARG A 75 -10.01 -23.58 -11.20
N THR A 76 -10.75 -22.80 -10.42
CA THR A 76 -12.23 -22.80 -10.47
C THR A 76 -12.75 -22.39 -11.85
N ILE A 77 -12.09 -21.44 -12.53
CA ILE A 77 -12.45 -21.08 -13.91
C ILE A 77 -12.26 -22.28 -14.86
N LYS A 78 -11.20 -23.05 -14.68
CA LYS A 78 -10.92 -24.24 -15.50
C LYS A 78 -11.90 -25.38 -15.22
N GLU A 79 -12.29 -25.58 -13.98
CA GLU A 79 -13.33 -26.55 -13.61
C GLU A 79 -14.68 -26.17 -14.24
N LEU A 80 -15.07 -24.89 -14.21
CA LEU A 80 -16.27 -24.40 -14.91
C LEU A 80 -16.22 -24.60 -16.44
N GLU A 81 -15.05 -24.37 -17.05
CA GLU A 81 -14.85 -24.60 -18.49
C GLU A 81 -15.00 -26.09 -18.84
N PHE A 82 -14.50 -26.97 -17.97
CA PHE A 82 -14.67 -28.41 -18.10
C PHE A 82 -16.14 -28.83 -17.92
N ASP A 83 -16.83 -28.34 -16.90
CA ASP A 83 -18.24 -28.70 -16.66
C ASP A 83 -19.14 -28.25 -17.82
N ARG A 84 -18.85 -27.09 -18.43
CA ARG A 84 -19.51 -26.66 -19.68
C ARG A 84 -19.22 -27.62 -20.83
N ALA A 85 -17.95 -27.98 -21.04
CA ALA A 85 -17.57 -28.91 -22.11
C ALA A 85 -18.21 -30.31 -21.92
N MET A 86 -18.49 -30.70 -20.68
CA MET A 86 -19.21 -31.92 -20.32
C MET A 86 -20.73 -31.79 -20.41
N GLY A 87 -21.26 -30.61 -20.78
CA GLY A 87 -22.70 -30.35 -20.88
C GLY A 87 -23.42 -30.30 -19.53
N LYS A 88 -22.70 -30.22 -18.40
CA LYS A 88 -23.30 -30.10 -17.05
C LYS A 88 -23.79 -28.69 -16.75
N LEU A 89 -23.34 -27.71 -17.52
CA LEU A 89 -23.60 -26.29 -17.31
C LEU A 89 -24.02 -25.65 -18.63
N SER A 90 -25.02 -24.76 -18.57
CA SER A 90 -25.46 -23.98 -19.72
C SER A 90 -24.45 -22.91 -20.10
N ASP A 91 -24.45 -22.47 -21.37
CA ASP A 91 -23.58 -21.38 -21.82
C ASP A 91 -23.89 -20.05 -21.12
N GLU A 92 -25.15 -19.81 -20.75
CA GLU A 92 -25.59 -18.60 -20.05
C GLU A 92 -25.01 -18.56 -18.63
N ASP A 93 -25.19 -19.64 -17.85
CA ASP A 93 -24.67 -19.76 -16.48
C ASP A 93 -23.14 -19.71 -16.45
N TRP A 94 -22.50 -20.34 -17.43
CA TRP A 94 -21.04 -20.28 -17.57
C TRP A 94 -20.57 -18.84 -17.82
N LYS A 95 -21.22 -18.08 -18.71
CA LYS A 95 -20.83 -16.69 -18.99
C LYS A 95 -20.94 -15.83 -17.75
N GLU A 96 -22.04 -15.96 -17.00
CA GLU A 96 -22.25 -15.19 -15.77
C GLU A 96 -21.18 -15.50 -14.71
N MET A 97 -21.03 -16.78 -14.34
CA MET A 97 -20.10 -17.20 -13.28
C MET A 97 -18.64 -16.95 -13.68
N SER A 98 -18.28 -17.24 -14.93
CA SER A 98 -16.91 -17.07 -15.42
C SER A 98 -16.52 -15.59 -15.51
N THR A 99 -17.47 -14.69 -15.81
CA THR A 99 -17.21 -13.24 -15.79
C THR A 99 -16.88 -12.75 -14.38
N ARG A 100 -17.65 -13.17 -13.38
CA ARG A 100 -17.40 -12.80 -11.98
C ARG A 100 -16.03 -13.31 -11.49
N LEU A 101 -15.68 -14.56 -11.81
CA LEU A 101 -14.40 -15.16 -11.42
C LEU A 101 -13.21 -14.52 -12.15
N ARG A 102 -13.34 -14.22 -13.45
CA ARG A 102 -12.30 -13.50 -14.21
C ARG A 102 -12.07 -12.10 -13.63
N GLY A 103 -13.13 -11.41 -13.24
CA GLY A 103 -13.03 -10.13 -12.54
C GLY A 103 -12.27 -10.24 -11.21
N ARG A 104 -12.54 -11.28 -10.42
CA ARG A 104 -11.79 -11.57 -9.18
C ARG A 104 -10.32 -11.88 -9.46
N ALA A 105 -10.03 -12.76 -10.42
CA ALA A 105 -8.66 -13.12 -10.79
C ALA A 105 -7.87 -11.92 -11.30
N ALA A 106 -8.47 -11.07 -12.14
CA ALA A 106 -7.86 -9.84 -12.61
C ALA A 106 -7.50 -8.87 -11.48
N ARG A 107 -8.35 -8.76 -10.46
CA ARG A 107 -8.08 -7.92 -9.27
C ARG A 107 -6.89 -8.44 -8.46
N LEU A 108 -6.83 -9.75 -8.23
CA LEU A 108 -5.70 -10.39 -7.52
C LEU A 108 -4.38 -10.23 -8.28
N MET A 109 -4.40 -10.32 -9.61
CA MET A 109 -3.21 -10.09 -10.44
C MET A 109 -2.71 -8.65 -10.31
N ARG A 110 -3.59 -7.65 -10.44
CA ARG A 110 -3.21 -6.24 -10.26
C ARG A 110 -2.61 -5.95 -8.89
N GLN A 111 -3.12 -6.57 -7.82
CA GLN A 111 -2.57 -6.43 -6.47
C GLN A 111 -1.16 -7.02 -6.35
N LEU A 112 -0.88 -8.14 -7.03
CA LEU A 112 0.46 -8.73 -7.07
C LEU A 112 1.44 -7.88 -7.88
N ASP A 113 0.99 -7.34 -9.02
CA ASP A 113 1.79 -6.51 -9.91
C ASP A 113 2.14 -5.16 -9.26
N ALA A 114 1.19 -4.55 -8.55
CA ALA A 114 1.42 -3.33 -7.78
C ALA A 114 2.52 -3.50 -6.73
N GLY A 115 2.59 -4.68 -6.08
CA GLY A 115 3.65 -5.00 -5.13
C GLY A 115 5.03 -5.19 -5.78
N GLU A 116 5.10 -5.60 -7.05
CA GLU A 116 6.37 -5.78 -7.78
C GLU A 116 7.00 -4.44 -8.20
N GLY A 117 6.15 -3.46 -8.57
CA GLY A 117 6.59 -2.13 -8.99
C GLY A 117 7.53 -1.46 -7.96
N TYR A 118 7.20 -1.54 -6.67
CA TYR A 118 8.05 -1.02 -5.59
C TYR A 118 9.36 -1.77 -5.42
N ARG A 119 9.35 -3.10 -5.56
CA ARG A 119 10.58 -3.91 -5.44
C ARG A 119 11.61 -3.51 -6.49
N SER A 120 11.14 -3.31 -7.73
CA SER A 120 12.00 -2.85 -8.82
C SER A 120 12.52 -1.42 -8.62
N GLN A 121 11.73 -0.54 -7.99
CA GLN A 121 12.17 0.82 -7.65
C GLN A 121 13.21 0.81 -6.52
N ILE A 122 13.01 -0.04 -5.51
CA ILE A 122 13.97 -0.24 -4.42
C ILE A 122 15.28 -0.78 -4.98
N GLU A 123 15.25 -1.80 -5.86
CA GLU A 123 16.44 -2.36 -6.50
C GLU A 123 17.19 -1.29 -7.31
N ARG A 124 16.50 -0.50 -8.13
CA ARG A 124 17.11 0.61 -8.89
C ARG A 124 17.75 1.67 -8.01
N GLU A 125 17.09 2.07 -6.91
CA GLU A 125 17.63 3.03 -5.96
C GLU A 125 18.82 2.46 -5.18
N LEU A 126 18.79 1.16 -4.84
CA LEU A 126 19.91 0.47 -4.21
C LEU A 126 21.13 0.42 -5.15
N GLU A 127 20.93 0.05 -6.40
CA GLU A 127 21.97 0.00 -7.43
C GLU A 127 22.60 1.38 -7.64
N LYS A 128 21.78 2.43 -7.70
CA LYS A 128 22.28 3.80 -7.80
C LYS A 128 23.16 4.17 -6.60
N ARG A 129 22.71 3.89 -5.37
CA ARG A 129 23.48 4.18 -4.16
C ARG A 129 24.74 3.34 -4.03
N LEU A 130 24.70 2.09 -4.47
CA LEU A 130 25.87 1.21 -4.51
C LEU A 130 26.86 1.68 -5.57
N GLY A 131 26.39 2.16 -6.73
CA GLY A 131 27.22 2.79 -7.74
C GLY A 131 27.87 4.09 -7.26
N ASP A 132 27.10 4.95 -6.59
CA ASP A 132 27.58 6.19 -5.99
C ASP A 132 28.60 5.90 -4.86
N ALA A 133 28.32 4.91 -4.00
CA ALA A 133 29.22 4.47 -2.94
C ALA A 133 30.49 3.77 -3.46
N ALA A 134 30.40 3.03 -4.57
CA ALA A 134 31.57 2.44 -5.24
C ALA A 134 32.47 3.51 -5.88
N GLY A 135 31.92 4.69 -6.22
CA GLY A 135 32.70 5.87 -6.64
C GLY A 135 33.38 6.62 -5.48
N LEU A 136 32.95 6.38 -4.24
CA LEU A 136 33.46 7.00 -3.01
C LEU A 136 34.18 5.93 -2.18
N GLY A 137 35.36 5.48 -2.63
CA GLY A 137 36.14 4.41 -1.98
C GLY A 137 36.26 4.57 -0.46
N ASP A 138 36.18 3.42 0.25
CA ASP A 138 36.41 3.08 1.68
C ASP A 138 35.92 4.02 2.81
N ALA A 139 35.60 5.29 2.56
CA ALA A 139 35.10 6.24 3.55
C ALA A 139 33.57 6.13 3.76
N ALA A 140 32.84 5.56 2.79
CA ALA A 140 31.37 5.45 2.81
C ALA A 140 30.82 4.25 3.60
N LEU A 141 31.64 3.28 4.04
CA LEU A 141 31.18 2.13 4.83
C LEU A 141 30.77 2.49 6.27
N LYS A 142 30.99 3.73 6.71
CA LYS A 142 30.50 4.24 7.99
C LYS A 142 29.11 4.85 7.78
N GLY A 143 28.14 3.99 7.50
CA GLY A 143 26.73 4.39 7.43
C GLY A 143 26.31 5.14 8.71
N PRO A 144 25.26 5.99 8.66
CA PRO A 144 24.80 6.70 9.83
C PRO A 144 24.50 5.69 10.94
N ARG A 145 25.28 5.75 12.03
CA ARG A 145 25.02 5.01 13.25
C ARG A 145 23.63 5.41 13.72
N TYR A 146 22.65 4.52 13.54
CA TYR A 146 21.32 4.69 14.11
C TYR A 146 21.48 4.65 15.63
N ASP A 147 21.54 5.84 16.23
CA ASP A 147 21.61 6.02 17.66
C ASP A 147 20.21 5.79 18.24
N SER A 148 20.03 4.62 18.87
CA SER A 148 18.76 4.18 19.44
C SER A 148 18.41 4.87 20.76
N THR A 149 19.04 6.00 21.11
CA THR A 149 18.88 6.63 22.42
C THR A 149 17.64 7.51 22.56
N ASP A 150 16.87 7.80 21.51
CA ASP A 150 15.70 8.69 21.62
C ASP A 150 14.36 7.97 21.77
N ARG A 151 14.28 7.04 22.73
CA ARG A 151 13.04 6.29 23.04
C ARG A 151 12.45 6.59 24.42
N SER A 152 12.77 7.73 24.99
CA SER A 152 12.29 8.10 26.33
C SER A 152 11.65 9.50 26.35
N ALA A 153 10.49 9.65 25.71
CA ALA A 153 9.68 10.85 25.95
C ALA A 153 8.15 10.71 25.83
N THR A 154 7.55 9.55 25.58
CA THR A 154 6.07 9.42 25.70
C THR A 154 5.64 7.98 25.96
N ASP A 155 5.73 7.53 27.20
CA ASP A 155 4.78 6.53 27.72
C ASP A 155 4.57 6.75 29.22
N ARG A 156 3.83 7.81 29.56
CA ARG A 156 3.24 7.97 30.89
C ARG A 156 1.81 7.43 30.83
N ARG A 157 1.64 6.13 31.06
CA ARG A 157 0.36 5.62 31.58
C ARG A 157 0.51 4.38 32.46
N ALA A 158 0.11 4.60 33.71
CA ALA A 158 -0.54 3.67 34.62
C ALA A 158 0.22 2.40 35.05
N GLY A 159 0.84 2.52 36.23
CA GLY A 159 0.46 1.73 37.41
C GLY A 159 0.68 0.21 37.36
N LEU A 160 1.65 -0.26 38.13
CA LEU A 160 1.47 -1.18 39.28
C LEU A 160 2.84 -1.53 39.83
N SER A 161 3.09 -1.15 41.09
CA SER A 161 4.22 -1.57 41.90
C SER A 161 4.07 -3.06 42.25
N PRO A 162 5.18 -3.81 42.40
CA PRO A 162 5.57 -4.14 43.76
C PRO A 162 7.07 -3.95 44.04
N ARG A 163 7.28 -3.16 45.09
CA ARG A 163 8.30 -3.17 46.15
C ARG A 163 9.48 -4.17 46.09
N SER A 164 10.64 -3.62 46.47
CA SER A 164 11.84 -4.26 47.05
C SER A 164 12.80 -4.92 46.02
N THR A 165 14.11 -4.71 46.01
CA THR A 165 15.08 -4.42 47.08
C THR A 165 16.33 -3.68 46.55
N SER A 166 16.91 -2.87 47.44
CA SER A 166 18.36 -2.57 47.59
C SER A 166 19.30 -2.62 46.37
N GLY A 167 19.83 -1.44 46.03
CA GLY A 167 21.27 -1.15 45.93
C GLY A 167 22.20 -2.09 45.16
N GLN A 168 22.79 -1.56 44.08
CA GLN A 168 24.24 -1.33 43.98
C GLN A 168 24.58 -0.81 42.57
N ALA A 169 25.27 0.33 42.52
CA ALA A 169 26.07 0.68 41.36
C ALA A 169 27.23 -0.33 41.28
N GLY A 170 27.21 -1.17 40.25
CA GLY A 170 28.29 -2.12 39.95
C GLY A 170 29.31 -1.54 38.96
N PRO A 171 30.59 -1.98 39.00
CA PRO A 171 31.71 -1.41 38.25
C PRO A 171 31.64 -1.71 36.74
N PRO A 172 32.47 -1.07 35.89
CA PRO A 172 32.46 -1.28 34.44
C PRO A 172 32.61 -2.77 34.11
N THR A 173 31.56 -3.33 33.52
CA THR A 173 31.42 -4.78 33.29
C THR A 173 31.94 -5.13 31.91
N ALA A 174 32.95 -6.01 31.87
CA ALA A 174 33.58 -6.51 30.66
C ALA A 174 32.59 -7.31 29.78
N GLU A 175 32.81 -7.25 28.47
CA GLU A 175 32.09 -8.02 27.46
C GLU A 175 32.15 -9.54 27.74
N ARG A 176 31.05 -10.27 27.51
CA ARG A 176 30.93 -11.69 27.88
C ARG A 176 30.89 -12.59 26.64
N SER A 177 31.72 -13.63 26.60
CA SER A 177 31.73 -14.61 25.50
C SER A 177 30.69 -15.72 25.70
N CYS A 178 29.95 -16.08 24.64
CA CYS A 178 29.01 -17.20 24.67
C CYS A 178 29.72 -18.56 24.80
N ALA A 179 29.28 -19.41 25.73
CA ALA A 179 29.86 -20.74 25.93
C ALA A 179 29.63 -21.71 24.74
N SER A 180 28.62 -21.47 23.91
CA SER A 180 28.26 -22.38 22.81
C SER A 180 28.88 -22.01 21.46
N CYS A 181 29.15 -20.74 21.21
CA CYS A 181 29.65 -20.27 19.90
C CYS A 181 30.76 -19.21 20.01
N SER A 182 31.23 -18.92 21.23
CA SER A 182 32.32 -17.98 21.53
C SER A 182 32.10 -16.53 21.07
N THR A 183 30.90 -16.19 20.58
CA THR A 183 30.56 -14.82 20.20
C THR A 183 30.59 -13.92 21.43
N ILE A 184 31.23 -12.76 21.32
CA ILE A 184 31.26 -11.72 22.35
C ILE A 184 29.93 -10.96 22.33
N ASN A 185 29.26 -10.90 23.48
CA ASN A 185 27.96 -10.26 23.63
C ASN A 185 28.06 -9.09 24.61
N ASP A 186 27.17 -8.14 24.38
CA ASP A 186 26.97 -6.97 25.21
C ASP A 186 26.66 -7.39 26.66
N PRO A 187 27.07 -6.58 27.66
CA PRO A 187 27.01 -6.98 29.07
C PRO A 187 25.58 -7.17 29.58
N ASP A 188 24.55 -6.69 28.90
CA ASP A 188 23.14 -6.86 29.24
C ASP A 188 22.44 -7.97 28.42
N ALA A 189 23.15 -8.63 27.51
CA ALA A 189 22.60 -9.69 26.68
C ALA A 189 22.17 -10.90 27.51
N ARG A 190 20.87 -11.26 27.45
CA ARG A 190 20.33 -12.49 28.05
C ARG A 190 20.45 -13.71 27.13
N PHE A 191 20.62 -13.47 25.83
CA PHE A 191 20.75 -14.46 24.77
C PHE A 191 21.87 -14.04 23.82
N CYS A 192 22.57 -15.02 23.24
CA CYS A 192 23.65 -14.78 22.31
C CYS A 192 23.13 -14.19 20.99
N LYS A 193 23.75 -13.08 20.52
CA LYS A 193 23.36 -12.42 19.27
C LYS A 193 23.65 -13.24 18.00
N SER A 194 24.53 -14.24 18.08
CA SER A 194 24.86 -15.10 16.94
C SER A 194 24.08 -16.40 16.91
N CYS A 195 23.93 -17.11 18.04
CA CYS A 195 23.36 -18.46 18.06
C CYS A 195 22.05 -18.60 18.86
N GLY A 196 21.62 -17.55 19.58
CA GLY A 196 20.36 -17.55 20.33
C GLY A 196 20.36 -18.31 21.66
N ASN A 197 21.46 -18.98 22.04
CA ASN A 197 21.56 -19.64 23.35
C ASN A 197 21.59 -18.63 24.50
N LYS A 198 21.05 -19.04 25.65
CA LYS A 198 21.08 -18.24 26.88
C LYS A 198 22.53 -18.08 27.38
N LEU A 199 22.88 -16.85 27.79
CA LEU A 199 24.20 -16.47 28.31
C LEU A 199 24.28 -16.53 29.83
#